data_AF-A0BMK3-F1
#
_entry.id   AF-A0BMK3-F1
#
_cell.length_a   1.000
_cell.length_b   1.000
_cell.length_c   1.000
_cell.angle_alpha   90.00
_cell.angle_beta   90.00
_cell.angle_gamma   90.00
#
_symmetry.space_group_name_H-M   'P 1'
#
loop_
_entity.id
_entity.type
_entity.pdbx_description
1 polymer ?
#
loop_
_entity_poly.entity_id
_entity_poly.type
_entity_poly.pdbx_seq_one_letter_code
_entity_poly.pdbx_strand_id
1 'polypeptide(L)'
;MNKLKFPTDNENNEFFDEDAISKSTIQAVNNSFDKEQLDEQIERPFTPVDAQIEMIPKEQCPHCKRQFFEGRLTLHLRSCTAQHPFVKKSKKQKTQELHTQPTLLPCPYCHKKYRNLKAHTCQARTKALDKYKVVAQINEEEEADETLIQELSSSQPSFLPKIKQRVESILSRSVPIAKCPQCQKTFEQKAYEKHITLCIRMNSGNKFQRSIFCTNCGSKFANNHKYCGSCGKKRL
;
A
#
# COMPACT_ATOMS: atom_id res chain seq x y z
N MET A 1 25.51 -8.66 50.09
CA MET A 1 25.79 -7.41 49.36
C MET A 1 27.08 -7.61 48.56
N ASN A 2 26.99 -8.05 47.30
CA ASN A 2 28.17 -8.23 46.44
C ASN A 2 28.00 -7.36 45.19
N LYS A 3 28.85 -6.32 45.08
CA LYS A 3 28.91 -5.41 43.93
C LYS A 3 29.87 -6.00 42.89
N LEU A 4 29.31 -6.54 41.81
CA LEU A 4 30.06 -6.81 40.58
C LEU A 4 30.23 -5.50 39.82
N LYS A 5 31.48 -5.06 39.64
CA LYS A 5 31.86 -3.98 38.73
C LYS A 5 32.18 -4.60 37.37
N PHE A 6 31.59 -4.07 36.31
CA PHE A 6 31.96 -4.38 34.93
C PHE A 6 33.04 -3.39 34.43
N PRO A 7 33.99 -3.82 33.59
CA PRO A 7 34.93 -2.93 32.92
C PRO A 7 34.23 -2.19 31.77
N THR A 8 34.54 -0.91 31.66
CA THR A 8 34.20 -0.04 30.52
C THR A 8 35.41 0.02 29.61
N ASP A 9 35.41 -0.80 28.56
CA ASP A 9 36.39 -0.68 27.50
C ASP A 9 35.90 0.35 26.47
N ASN A 10 36.76 1.34 26.33
CA ASN A 10 36.65 2.56 25.56
C ASN A 10 37.49 2.31 24.31
N GLU A 11 36.84 1.97 23.20
CA GLU A 11 37.53 1.80 21.92
C GLU A 11 37.11 2.90 20.94
N ASN A 12 38.15 3.61 20.51
CA ASN A 12 38.14 4.71 19.57
C ASN A 12 37.56 4.24 18.24
N ASN A 13 36.44 4.82 17.83
CA ASN A 13 36.01 4.75 16.44
C ASN A 13 36.80 5.80 15.67
N GLU A 14 37.87 5.33 15.04
CA GLU A 14 38.64 6.09 14.07
C GLU A 14 37.74 6.56 12.94
N PHE A 15 37.73 7.88 12.86
CA PHE A 15 37.20 8.77 11.87
C PHE A 15 37.87 8.50 10.52
N PHE A 16 37.21 7.74 9.65
CA PHE A 16 37.61 7.63 8.24
C PHE A 16 37.04 8.85 7.47
N ASP A 17 37.93 9.77 7.13
CA ASP A 17 37.69 10.82 6.14
C ASP A 17 37.54 10.21 4.73
N GLU A 18 36.31 9.92 4.31
CA GLU A 18 35.95 9.53 2.93
C GLU A 18 35.58 10.75 2.05
N ASP A 19 36.36 11.83 2.11
CA ASP A 19 36.13 13.03 1.28
C ASP A 19 37.33 13.34 0.37
N ALA A 20 37.61 12.47 -0.62
CA ALA A 20 38.58 12.81 -1.67
C ALA A 20 38.46 12.07 -3.02
N ILE A 21 37.33 11.44 -3.36
CA ILE A 21 37.16 10.82 -4.69
C ILE A 21 36.18 11.64 -5.56
N SER A 22 36.80 12.52 -6.36
CA SER A 22 36.45 12.84 -7.76
C SER A 22 35.01 13.20 -8.11
N LYS A 23 34.64 14.47 -7.86
CA LYS A 23 33.49 15.15 -8.49
C LYS A 23 33.74 15.64 -9.93
N SER A 24 34.85 15.26 -10.59
CA SER A 24 35.27 15.85 -11.88
C SER A 24 34.89 15.07 -13.14
N THR A 25 34.20 13.92 -13.06
CA THR A 25 34.02 13.05 -14.26
C THR A 25 32.56 12.83 -14.70
N ILE A 26 31.56 13.36 -14.00
CA ILE A 26 30.13 13.15 -14.35
C ILE A 26 29.49 14.34 -15.10
N GLN A 27 30.29 15.30 -15.57
CA GLN A 27 29.79 16.53 -16.21
C GLN A 27 29.82 16.54 -17.75
N ALA A 28 30.18 15.44 -18.42
CA ALA A 28 30.47 15.45 -19.86
C ALA A 28 29.44 14.74 -20.77
N VAL A 29 28.32 14.22 -20.27
CA VAL A 29 27.36 13.46 -21.13
C VAL A 29 25.95 14.05 -21.20
N ASN A 30 25.75 15.27 -20.68
CA ASN A 30 24.44 15.97 -20.71
C ASN A 30 24.34 17.07 -21.78
N ASN A 31 25.24 17.11 -22.75
CA ASN A 31 25.14 18.04 -23.87
C ASN A 31 24.61 17.31 -25.11
N SER A 32 23.56 17.88 -25.71
CA SER A 32 23.03 17.60 -27.05
C SER A 32 21.90 16.57 -27.16
N PHE A 33 20.85 16.70 -26.36
CA PHE A 33 19.51 16.29 -26.82
C PHE A 33 18.62 17.53 -26.86
N ASP A 34 18.43 18.07 -28.08
CA ASP A 34 17.69 19.29 -28.38
C ASP A 34 16.27 19.20 -27.84
N LYS A 35 16.03 19.93 -26.75
CA LYS A 35 14.75 20.02 -26.04
C LYS A 35 13.66 20.67 -26.90
N GLU A 36 14.04 21.43 -27.92
CA GLU A 36 13.10 22.15 -28.79
C GLU A 36 12.31 21.23 -29.74
N GLN A 37 12.81 20.05 -30.11
CA GLN A 37 12.03 19.14 -30.98
C GLN A 37 10.95 18.34 -30.26
N LEU A 38 10.94 18.32 -28.92
CA LEU A 38 9.95 17.55 -28.16
C LEU A 38 8.67 18.35 -27.88
N ASP A 39 8.78 19.67 -27.75
CA ASP A 39 7.63 20.53 -27.45
C ASP A 39 6.73 20.75 -28.68
N GLU A 40 7.25 20.63 -29.91
CA GLU A 40 6.46 20.76 -31.14
C GLU A 40 5.52 19.57 -31.43
N GLN A 41 5.69 18.42 -30.76
CA GLN A 41 4.77 17.27 -30.94
C GLN A 41 3.62 17.23 -29.92
N ILE A 42 3.59 18.13 -28.93
CA ILE A 42 2.57 18.12 -27.86
C ILE A 42 1.36 18.99 -28.22
N GLU A 43 1.46 19.87 -29.22
CA GLU A 43 0.34 20.72 -29.65
C GLU A 43 -0.55 20.10 -30.72
N ARG A 44 -0.79 18.78 -30.69
CA ARG A 44 -1.97 18.25 -31.39
C ARG A 44 -3.20 18.75 -30.62
N PRO A 45 -4.02 19.63 -31.19
CA PRO A 45 -5.24 20.07 -30.53
C PRO A 45 -6.06 18.82 -30.22
N PHE A 46 -6.30 18.56 -28.94
CA PHE A 46 -7.31 17.62 -28.49
C PHE A 46 -8.63 18.12 -29.05
N THR A 47 -9.00 17.64 -30.23
CA THR A 47 -10.37 17.74 -30.69
C THR A 47 -11.19 17.00 -29.64
N PRO A 48 -12.24 17.62 -29.07
CA PRO A 48 -13.06 16.99 -28.06
C PRO A 48 -13.81 15.82 -28.70
N VAL A 49 -13.22 14.62 -28.64
CA VAL A 49 -13.79 13.36 -29.14
C VAL A 49 -15.13 13.05 -28.45
N ASP A 50 -15.40 13.68 -27.31
CA ASP A 50 -16.61 13.48 -26.52
C ASP A 50 -17.90 13.98 -27.21
N ALA A 51 -17.81 14.90 -28.18
CA ALA A 51 -19.01 15.46 -28.82
C ALA A 51 -19.69 14.51 -29.83
N GLN A 52 -19.00 13.49 -30.35
CA GLN A 52 -19.57 12.57 -31.35
C GLN A 52 -20.19 11.30 -30.75
N ILE A 53 -20.05 11.08 -29.44
CA ILE A 53 -20.52 9.84 -28.78
C ILE A 53 -22.04 9.84 -28.56
N GLU A 54 -22.72 10.99 -28.66
CA GLU A 54 -24.16 11.09 -28.38
C GLU A 54 -25.07 10.47 -29.44
N MET A 55 -24.58 10.19 -30.65
CA MET A 55 -25.40 9.66 -31.76
C MET A 55 -25.43 8.13 -31.85
N ILE A 56 -24.71 7.40 -31.01
CA ILE A 56 -24.70 5.93 -31.07
C ILE A 56 -26.05 5.39 -30.57
N PRO A 57 -26.79 4.61 -31.38
CA PRO A 57 -28.05 4.01 -30.99
C PRO A 57 -27.92 3.18 -29.70
N LYS A 58 -28.85 3.36 -28.77
CA LYS A 58 -28.90 2.60 -27.50
C LYS A 58 -30.04 1.60 -27.55
N GLU A 59 -29.76 0.34 -27.27
CA GLU A 59 -30.76 -0.71 -27.20
C GLU A 59 -31.29 -0.87 -25.77
N GLN A 60 -32.59 -1.14 -25.62
CA GLN A 60 -33.22 -1.31 -24.30
C GLN A 60 -33.44 -2.79 -23.99
N CYS A 61 -33.10 -3.20 -22.77
CA CYS A 61 -33.40 -4.56 -22.31
C CYS A 61 -34.91 -4.78 -22.15
N PRO A 62 -35.51 -5.84 -22.74
CA PRO A 62 -36.94 -6.12 -22.63
C PRO A 62 -37.40 -6.47 -21.21
N HIS A 63 -36.49 -6.98 -20.36
CA HIS A 63 -36.83 -7.42 -19.01
C HIS A 63 -36.72 -6.32 -17.95
N CYS A 64 -35.69 -5.46 -18.03
CA CYS A 64 -35.45 -4.43 -17.00
C CYS A 64 -35.46 -2.98 -17.50
N LYS A 65 -35.68 -2.75 -18.80
CA LYS A 65 -35.75 -1.43 -19.45
C LYS A 65 -34.50 -0.57 -19.32
N ARG A 66 -33.34 -1.17 -19.02
CA ARG A 66 -32.05 -0.45 -19.05
C ARG A 66 -31.57 -0.28 -20.48
N GLN A 67 -31.02 0.89 -20.77
CA GLN A 67 -30.40 1.22 -22.04
C GLN A 67 -28.91 0.84 -22.02
N PHE A 68 -28.44 0.18 -23.08
CA PHE A 68 -27.06 -0.22 -23.26
C PHE A 68 -26.57 0.18 -24.64
N PHE A 69 -25.26 0.39 -24.76
CA PHE A 69 -24.60 0.49 -26.06
C PHE A 69 -24.51 -0.91 -26.71
N GLU A 70 -24.35 -0.92 -28.03
CA GLU A 70 -24.18 -2.13 -28.81
C GLU A 70 -23.08 -3.04 -28.23
N GLY A 71 -23.36 -4.35 -28.15
CA GLY A 71 -22.48 -5.34 -27.53
C GLY A 71 -22.58 -5.48 -26.00
N ARG A 72 -23.05 -4.45 -25.26
CA ARG A 72 -23.28 -4.60 -23.79
C ARG A 72 -24.64 -5.21 -23.45
N LEU A 73 -25.63 -5.09 -24.34
CA LEU A 73 -26.95 -5.66 -24.12
C LEU A 73 -26.88 -7.21 -24.04
N THR A 74 -26.12 -7.84 -24.92
CA THR A 74 -25.95 -9.31 -24.94
C THR A 74 -25.39 -9.85 -23.64
N LEU A 75 -24.38 -9.17 -23.07
CA LEU A 75 -23.81 -9.53 -21.77
C LEU A 75 -24.84 -9.37 -20.64
N HIS A 76 -25.66 -8.31 -20.69
CA HIS A 76 -26.72 -8.09 -19.72
C HIS A 76 -27.80 -9.18 -19.79
N LEU A 77 -28.24 -9.55 -21.00
CA LEU A 77 -29.25 -10.60 -21.21
C LEU A 77 -28.84 -11.97 -20.65
N ARG A 78 -27.53 -12.27 -20.56
CA ARG A 78 -27.05 -13.49 -19.87
C ARG A 78 -27.37 -13.54 -18.38
N SER A 79 -27.49 -12.37 -17.74
CA SER A 79 -27.71 -12.22 -16.30
C SER A 79 -29.11 -11.73 -15.94
N CYS A 80 -29.80 -11.11 -16.89
CA CYS A 80 -31.12 -10.51 -16.71
C CYS A 80 -32.18 -11.44 -17.26
N THR A 81 -32.74 -12.28 -16.40
CA THR A 81 -33.83 -13.18 -16.75
C THR A 81 -35.17 -12.54 -16.40
N ALA A 82 -36.25 -12.94 -17.09
CA ALA A 82 -37.60 -12.44 -16.83
C ALA A 82 -38.06 -12.67 -15.38
N GLN A 83 -37.57 -13.72 -14.72
CA GLN A 83 -37.91 -14.06 -13.34
C GLN A 83 -37.08 -13.28 -12.30
N HIS A 84 -35.91 -12.77 -12.69
CA HIS A 84 -35.06 -11.95 -11.83
C HIS A 84 -34.53 -10.74 -12.60
N PRO A 85 -35.40 -9.75 -12.92
CA PRO A 85 -34.92 -8.49 -13.45
C PRO A 85 -33.92 -7.93 -12.45
N PHE A 86 -32.69 -7.69 -12.89
CA PHE A 86 -31.60 -7.23 -12.03
C PHE A 86 -31.85 -5.76 -11.65
N VAL A 87 -32.88 -5.50 -10.84
CA VAL A 87 -33.18 -4.20 -10.27
C VAL A 87 -31.98 -3.88 -9.39
N LYS A 88 -31.20 -2.86 -9.79
CA LYS A 88 -30.11 -2.34 -8.98
C LYS A 88 -30.82 -1.91 -7.71
N LYS A 89 -30.70 -2.72 -6.64
CA LYS A 89 -31.16 -2.35 -5.32
C LYS A 89 -30.53 -0.99 -5.08
N SER A 90 -31.35 0.05 -5.10
CA SER A 90 -30.88 1.42 -4.94
C SER A 90 -30.06 1.41 -3.66
N LYS A 91 -28.91 2.10 -3.65
CA LYS A 91 -27.95 2.08 -2.53
C LYS A 91 -28.56 2.56 -1.19
N LYS A 92 -29.86 2.88 -1.14
CA LYS A 92 -30.62 3.27 0.06
C LYS A 92 -31.19 2.11 0.89
N GLN A 93 -31.14 0.85 0.46
CA GLN A 93 -31.72 -0.27 1.22
C GLN A 93 -30.74 -1.41 1.58
N LYS A 94 -29.43 -1.14 1.64
CA LYS A 94 -28.46 -2.12 2.16
C LYS A 94 -28.21 -1.92 3.66
N THR A 95 -29.25 -2.04 4.49
CA THR A 95 -29.08 -2.21 5.96
C THR A 95 -30.29 -2.88 6.62
N GLN A 96 -30.79 -3.98 6.05
CA GLN A 96 -31.57 -4.96 6.82
C GLN A 96 -31.23 -6.38 6.33
N GLU A 97 -29.94 -6.70 6.26
CA GLU A 97 -29.55 -8.10 6.46
C GLU A 97 -29.49 -8.31 7.97
N LEU A 98 -30.19 -9.35 8.44
CA LEU A 98 -30.18 -9.80 9.83
C LEU A 98 -28.76 -9.72 10.38
N HIS A 99 -28.64 -9.06 11.53
CA HIS A 99 -27.42 -8.85 12.28
C HIS A 99 -26.90 -10.17 12.89
N THR A 100 -26.52 -11.15 12.06
CA THR A 100 -25.58 -12.18 12.48
C THR A 100 -24.20 -11.55 12.44
N GLN A 101 -23.76 -11.09 13.61
CA GLN A 101 -22.41 -10.60 13.83
C GLN A 101 -21.43 -11.58 13.16
N PRO A 102 -20.69 -11.16 12.12
CA PRO A 102 -19.79 -12.06 11.43
C PRO A 102 -18.77 -12.56 12.45
N THR A 103 -18.76 -13.87 12.70
CA THR A 103 -17.88 -14.52 13.67
C THR A 103 -16.43 -14.16 13.33
N LEU A 104 -15.85 -13.26 14.12
CA LEU A 104 -14.46 -12.89 13.94
C LEU A 104 -13.59 -14.01 14.52
N LEU A 105 -12.95 -14.78 13.65
CA LEU A 105 -12.01 -15.81 14.06
C LEU A 105 -10.66 -15.18 14.42
N PRO A 106 -10.06 -15.52 15.58
CA PRO A 106 -8.73 -15.05 15.94
C PRO A 106 -7.67 -15.75 15.08
N CYS A 107 -6.67 -15.00 14.60
CA CYS A 107 -5.50 -15.59 13.97
C CYS A 107 -4.66 -16.35 15.02
N PRO A 108 -4.25 -17.61 14.79
CA PRO A 108 -3.51 -18.41 15.76
C PRO A 108 -2.11 -17.87 16.06
N TYR A 109 -1.56 -17.01 15.19
CA TYR A 109 -0.20 -16.47 15.32
C TYR A 109 -0.17 -15.07 15.96
N CYS A 110 -1.09 -14.19 15.58
CA CYS A 110 -1.10 -12.80 16.06
C CYS A 110 -2.28 -12.45 16.97
N HIS A 111 -3.21 -13.39 17.19
CA HIS A 111 -4.44 -13.27 17.99
C HIS A 111 -5.39 -12.12 17.60
N LYS A 112 -5.12 -11.40 16.51
CA LYS A 112 -6.03 -10.40 15.96
C LYS A 112 -7.24 -11.08 15.33
N LYS A 113 -8.41 -10.48 15.53
CA LYS A 113 -9.71 -10.97 15.08
C LYS A 113 -10.01 -10.45 13.68
N TYR A 114 -10.29 -11.35 12.74
CA TYR A 114 -10.53 -10.99 11.34
C TYR A 114 -11.85 -11.56 10.82
N ARG A 115 -12.47 -10.83 9.89
CA ARG A 115 -13.69 -11.28 9.19
C ARG A 115 -13.40 -12.38 8.17
N ASN A 116 -12.20 -12.37 7.58
CA ASN A 116 -11.75 -13.37 6.63
C ASN A 116 -10.31 -13.76 6.97
N LEU A 117 -10.14 -14.86 7.70
CA LEU A 117 -8.83 -15.34 8.12
C LEU A 117 -7.95 -15.74 6.92
N LYS A 118 -8.54 -16.19 5.80
CA LYS A 118 -7.79 -16.58 4.59
C LYS A 118 -7.11 -15.39 3.89
N ALA A 119 -7.70 -14.20 3.97
CA ALA A 119 -7.11 -12.98 3.42
C ALA A 119 -6.02 -12.37 4.32
N HIS A 120 -5.89 -12.83 5.56
CA HIS A 120 -4.88 -12.34 6.49
C HIS A 120 -3.55 -13.07 6.28
N THR A 121 -2.61 -12.39 5.63
CA THR A 121 -1.20 -12.80 5.62
C THR A 121 -0.53 -12.33 6.91
N CYS A 122 -0.35 -13.25 7.85
CA CYS A 122 0.30 -12.93 9.12
C CYS A 122 1.80 -12.67 8.87
N GLN A 123 2.22 -11.40 8.92
CA GLN A 123 3.63 -10.99 8.77
C GLN A 123 4.59 -11.66 9.77
N ALA A 124 4.08 -12.19 10.89
CA ALA A 124 4.88 -12.96 11.83
C ALA A 124 5.41 -14.28 11.22
N ARG A 125 4.68 -14.87 10.25
CA ARG A 125 5.07 -16.13 9.60
C ARG A 125 6.17 -15.93 8.56
N THR A 126 6.19 -14.81 7.83
CA THR A 126 7.20 -14.57 6.79
C THR A 126 8.58 -14.33 7.40
N LYS A 127 8.68 -13.54 8.48
CA LYS A 127 9.96 -13.28 9.16
C LYS A 127 10.58 -14.52 9.80
N ALA A 128 9.78 -15.50 10.22
CA ALA A 128 10.30 -16.74 10.78
C ALA A 128 10.86 -17.66 9.69
N LEU A 129 10.15 -17.81 8.56
CA LEU A 129 10.60 -18.65 7.45
C LEU A 129 11.82 -18.05 6.72
N ASP A 130 11.90 -16.73 6.60
CA ASP A 130 13.05 -16.08 5.96
C ASP A 130 14.33 -16.25 6.79
N LYS A 131 14.24 -16.30 8.13
CA LYS A 131 15.40 -16.60 8.98
C LYS A 131 15.93 -18.02 8.80
N TYR A 132 15.07 -19.02 8.60
CA TYR A 132 15.52 -20.40 8.40
C TYR A 132 16.07 -20.65 6.98
N LYS A 133 15.60 -19.91 5.97
CA LYS A 133 16.17 -20.02 4.61
C LYS A 133 17.58 -19.45 4.50
N VAL A 134 17.88 -18.36 5.21
CA VAL A 134 19.23 -17.77 5.21
C VAL A 134 20.24 -18.71 5.86
N VAL A 135 19.86 -19.44 6.93
CA VAL A 135 20.77 -20.41 7.57
C VAL A 135 21.04 -21.63 6.69
N ALA A 136 20.06 -22.08 5.88
CA ALA A 136 20.27 -23.19 4.96
C ALA A 136 21.21 -22.84 3.79
N GLN A 137 21.24 -21.58 3.34
CA GLN A 137 22.12 -21.15 2.25
C GLN A 137 23.59 -20.98 2.68
N ILE A 138 23.83 -20.61 3.95
CA ILE A 138 25.21 -20.43 4.46
C ILE A 138 25.94 -21.77 4.60
N ASN A 139 25.23 -22.86 4.89
CA ASN A 139 25.84 -24.18 5.05
C ASN A 139 26.17 -24.90 3.72
N GLU A 140 25.62 -24.45 2.59
CA GLU A 140 25.90 -25.05 1.27
C GLU A 140 27.01 -24.31 0.51
N GLU A 141 27.31 -23.05 0.86
CA GLU A 141 28.39 -22.26 0.23
C GLU A 141 29.77 -22.55 0.84
N GLU A 142 29.86 -23.10 2.06
CA GLU A 142 31.15 -23.36 2.73
C GLU A 142 31.86 -24.66 2.25
N GLU A 143 31.15 -25.60 1.60
CA GLU A 143 31.74 -26.83 1.03
C GLU A 143 32.10 -26.73 -0.46
N ALA A 144 31.73 -25.65 -1.16
CA ALA A 144 31.99 -25.50 -2.60
C ALA A 144 33.24 -24.68 -2.93
N ASP A 145 33.83 -23.98 -1.95
CA ASP A 145 34.90 -23.00 -2.19
C ASP A 145 36.34 -23.56 -2.11
N GLU A 146 36.56 -24.81 -1.69
CA GLU A 146 37.91 -25.39 -1.64
C GLU A 146 38.36 -26.10 -2.94
N THR A 147 37.45 -26.44 -3.86
CA THR A 147 37.81 -27.14 -5.11
C THR A 147 37.93 -26.23 -6.34
N LEU A 148 37.61 -24.93 -6.24
CA LEU A 148 37.53 -24.05 -7.41
C LEU A 148 38.74 -23.12 -7.61
N ILE A 149 39.73 -23.12 -6.71
CA ILE A 149 40.88 -22.20 -6.79
C ILE A 149 42.01 -22.76 -7.68
N GLN A 150 42.00 -24.05 -8.03
CA GLN A 150 43.10 -24.68 -8.78
C GLN A 150 42.87 -24.81 -10.31
N GLU A 151 41.68 -24.46 -10.82
CA GLU A 151 41.38 -24.53 -12.26
C GLU A 151 41.27 -23.15 -12.96
N LEU A 152 41.31 -22.03 -12.22
CA LEU A 152 41.13 -20.69 -12.82
C LEU A 152 42.41 -20.07 -13.41
N SER A 153 43.54 -20.78 -13.45
CA SER A 153 44.81 -20.25 -13.99
C SER A 153 45.10 -20.57 -15.46
N SER A 154 44.23 -21.28 -16.20
CA SER A 154 44.62 -21.82 -17.52
C SER A 154 43.63 -21.67 -18.68
N SER A 155 42.53 -20.92 -18.56
CA SER A 155 41.66 -20.73 -19.72
C SER A 155 41.01 -19.36 -19.78
N GLN A 156 41.36 -18.59 -20.83
CA GLN A 156 40.54 -17.51 -21.33
C GLN A 156 39.25 -18.09 -21.93
N PRO A 157 38.11 -17.46 -21.64
CA PRO A 157 37.10 -17.28 -22.68
C PRO A 157 36.70 -15.81 -22.81
N SER A 158 36.73 -15.38 -24.06
CA SER A 158 35.96 -14.25 -24.58
C SER A 158 34.46 -14.51 -24.41
N PHE A 159 33.67 -13.43 -24.35
CA PHE A 159 32.23 -13.35 -24.10
C PHE A 159 31.80 -13.19 -22.62
N LEU A 160 31.85 -11.94 -22.16
CA LEU A 160 31.05 -11.47 -21.03
C LEU A 160 29.58 -11.30 -21.45
N PRO A 161 28.60 -11.95 -20.79
CA PRO A 161 27.21 -11.55 -20.89
C PRO A 161 26.95 -10.31 -20.01
N LYS A 162 26.18 -9.36 -20.55
CA LYS A 162 25.74 -8.10 -19.92
C LYS A 162 24.86 -8.35 -18.69
N ILE A 163 25.44 -8.69 -17.53
CA ILE A 163 24.71 -8.85 -16.25
C ILE A 163 25.50 -8.23 -15.09
N LYS A 164 25.96 -6.98 -15.23
CA LYS A 164 26.52 -6.22 -14.08
C LYS A 164 25.96 -4.81 -13.90
N GLN A 165 24.94 -4.42 -14.66
CA GLN A 165 24.44 -3.05 -14.66
C GLN A 165 23.04 -2.88 -14.07
N ARG A 166 22.64 -3.72 -13.10
CA ARG A 166 21.30 -3.66 -12.47
C ARG A 166 21.30 -3.46 -10.96
N VAL A 167 22.45 -3.55 -10.28
CA VAL A 167 22.49 -3.49 -8.80
C VAL A 167 22.72 -2.07 -8.29
N GLU A 168 23.43 -1.21 -9.03
CA GLU A 168 23.70 0.18 -8.59
C GLU A 168 22.49 1.12 -8.74
N SER A 169 21.45 0.73 -9.49
CA SER A 169 20.25 1.56 -9.66
C SER A 169 19.31 1.56 -8.44
N ILE A 170 19.52 0.69 -7.45
CA ILE A 170 18.63 0.55 -6.28
C ILE A 170 19.14 1.37 -5.08
N LEU A 171 20.44 1.63 -4.98
CA LEU A 171 21.02 2.30 -3.81
C LEU A 171 20.91 3.84 -3.82
N SER A 172 20.72 4.47 -4.99
CA SER A 172 20.86 5.93 -5.10
C SER A 172 19.54 6.71 -5.01
N ARG A 173 18.39 6.04 -4.80
CA ARG A 173 17.09 6.72 -4.71
C ARG A 173 16.73 6.98 -3.25
N SER A 174 17.45 7.89 -2.61
CA SER A 174 17.06 8.45 -1.32
C SER A 174 15.74 9.23 -1.49
N VAL A 175 14.63 8.54 -1.25
CA VAL A 175 13.32 9.18 -1.35
C VAL A 175 13.19 10.18 -0.20
N PRO A 176 12.83 11.44 -0.44
CA PRO A 176 12.68 12.43 0.61
C PRO A 176 11.65 11.97 1.65
N ILE A 177 12.07 11.97 2.91
CA ILE A 177 11.24 11.60 4.08
C ILE A 177 10.83 12.89 4.79
N ALA A 178 9.52 13.11 4.94
CA ALA A 178 8.95 14.26 5.64
C ALA A 178 8.33 13.85 7.00
N LYS A 179 8.45 14.71 8.02
CA LYS A 179 7.88 14.51 9.36
C LYS A 179 6.56 15.28 9.50
N CYS A 180 5.50 14.63 9.99
CA CYS A 180 4.23 15.29 10.28
C CYS A 180 4.33 16.23 11.49
N PRO A 181 3.96 17.51 11.40
CA PRO A 181 4.04 18.44 12.54
C PRO A 181 3.02 18.12 13.65
N GLN A 182 1.94 17.40 13.32
CA GLN A 182 0.84 17.10 14.27
C GLN A 182 1.09 15.83 15.09
N CYS A 183 1.71 14.81 14.50
CA CYS A 183 1.92 13.51 15.17
C CYS A 183 3.38 13.02 15.15
N GLN A 184 4.30 13.80 14.58
CA GLN A 184 5.75 13.55 14.50
C GLN A 184 6.19 12.28 13.75
N LYS A 185 5.25 11.58 13.10
CA LYS A 185 5.57 10.39 12.27
C LYS A 185 6.27 10.79 10.97
N THR A 186 7.25 9.99 10.56
CA THR A 186 7.98 10.10 9.29
C THR A 186 7.26 9.33 8.18
N PHE A 187 7.18 9.94 6.99
CA PHE A 187 6.54 9.34 5.81
C PHE A 187 7.33 9.67 4.54
N GLU A 188 7.21 8.80 3.55
CA GLU A 188 7.54 9.13 2.15
C GLU A 188 6.66 10.29 1.67
N GLN A 189 7.17 11.18 0.81
CA GLN A 189 6.46 12.41 0.40
C GLN A 189 5.02 12.18 -0.11
N LYS A 190 4.79 11.14 -0.94
CA LYS A 190 3.44 10.77 -1.41
C LYS A 190 2.52 10.27 -0.28
N ALA A 191 3.07 9.61 0.73
CA ALA A 191 2.32 9.15 1.89
C ALA A 191 2.07 10.31 2.89
N TYR A 192 3.00 11.26 2.97
CA TYR A 192 2.89 12.46 3.80
C TYR A 192 1.68 13.32 3.42
N GLU A 193 1.44 13.56 2.14
CA GLU A 193 0.28 14.35 1.65
C GLU A 193 -1.07 13.72 2.03
N LYS A 194 -1.17 12.39 1.91
CA LYS A 194 -2.38 11.66 2.34
C LYS A 194 -2.52 11.68 3.86
N HIS A 195 -1.41 11.56 4.57
CA HIS A 195 -1.39 11.57 6.02
C HIS A 195 -1.80 12.92 6.58
N ILE A 196 -1.27 14.05 6.09
CA ILE A 196 -1.51 15.37 6.68
C ILE A 196 -3.00 15.74 6.65
N THR A 197 -3.70 15.39 5.57
CA THR A 197 -5.14 15.62 5.42
C THR A 197 -5.97 14.87 6.46
N LEU A 198 -5.58 13.63 6.78
CA LEU A 198 -6.25 12.82 7.80
C LEU A 198 -5.81 13.21 9.22
N CYS A 199 -4.54 13.55 9.39
CA CYS A 199 -3.97 13.89 10.69
C CYS A 199 -4.53 15.22 11.20
N ILE A 200 -4.63 16.25 10.35
CA ILE A 200 -5.30 17.51 10.69
C ILE A 200 -6.76 17.25 11.09
N ARG A 201 -7.48 16.41 10.35
CA ARG A 201 -8.87 16.06 10.66
C ARG A 201 -9.03 15.37 12.02
N MET A 202 -8.08 14.50 12.39
CA MET A 202 -8.14 13.77 13.66
C MET A 202 -7.59 14.57 14.84
N ASN A 203 -6.63 15.48 14.60
CA ASN A 203 -5.95 16.22 15.64
C ASN A 203 -6.57 17.60 15.93
N SER A 204 -7.49 18.09 15.08
CA SER A 204 -8.16 19.39 15.23
C SER A 204 -9.09 19.51 16.46
N GLY A 205 -8.93 18.67 17.48
CA GLY A 205 -9.67 18.76 18.75
C GLY A 205 -11.15 18.40 18.63
N ASN A 206 -11.71 18.39 17.41
CA ASN A 206 -12.95 17.73 17.06
C ASN A 206 -12.72 16.22 17.03
N LYS A 207 -12.36 15.67 18.21
CA LYS A 207 -12.96 14.41 18.63
C LYS A 207 -14.43 14.65 18.37
N PHE A 208 -14.97 14.09 17.29
CA PHE A 208 -16.40 14.01 17.11
C PHE A 208 -16.90 13.47 18.44
N GLN A 209 -17.43 14.35 19.28
CA GLN A 209 -18.36 13.96 20.31
C GLN A 209 -19.50 13.44 19.46
N ARG A 210 -19.38 12.16 19.01
CA ARG A 210 -20.39 11.47 18.24
C ARG A 210 -21.61 11.69 19.08
N SER A 211 -22.48 12.54 18.56
CA SER A 211 -23.44 13.29 19.34
C SER A 211 -24.10 12.28 20.28
N ILE A 212 -23.83 12.46 21.57
CA ILE A 212 -24.11 11.46 22.59
C ILE A 212 -25.62 11.51 22.86
N PHE A 213 -26.45 11.23 21.86
CA PHE A 213 -27.89 11.26 21.97
C PHE A 213 -28.42 9.84 21.81
N CYS A 214 -29.41 9.50 22.63
CA CYS A 214 -30.07 8.21 22.55
C CYS A 214 -30.82 8.10 21.21
N THR A 215 -30.55 7.05 20.44
CA THR A 215 -31.24 6.79 19.18
C THR A 215 -32.74 6.54 19.34
N ASN A 216 -33.20 6.19 20.55
CA ASN A 216 -34.61 5.93 20.83
C ASN A 216 -35.38 7.16 21.32
N CYS A 217 -34.78 8.00 22.16
CA CYS A 217 -35.51 9.10 22.81
C CYS A 217 -34.87 10.48 22.60
N GLY A 218 -33.75 10.58 21.91
CA GLY A 218 -33.09 11.85 21.60
C GLY A 218 -32.38 12.53 22.79
N SER A 219 -32.51 12.04 24.02
CA SER A 219 -31.86 12.69 25.17
C SER A 219 -30.33 12.51 25.15
N LYS A 220 -29.61 13.52 25.63
CA LYS A 220 -28.14 13.50 25.73
C LYS A 220 -27.71 12.49 26.81
N PHE A 221 -26.86 11.50 26.50
CA PHE A 221 -26.27 10.67 27.56
C PHE A 221 -25.23 11.49 28.31
N ALA A 222 -25.16 11.25 29.62
CA ALA A 222 -24.03 11.67 30.43
C ALA A 222 -22.75 10.97 29.94
N ASN A 223 -21.61 11.65 30.08
CA ASN A 223 -20.31 11.15 29.63
C ASN A 223 -20.05 9.76 30.23
N ASN A 224 -19.71 8.79 29.36
CA ASN A 224 -19.37 7.41 29.71
C ASN A 224 -20.48 6.51 30.30
N HIS A 225 -21.75 6.91 30.27
CA HIS A 225 -22.84 6.01 30.68
C HIS A 225 -23.17 4.96 29.60
N LYS A 226 -23.32 3.70 30.04
CA LYS A 226 -23.71 2.57 29.18
C LYS A 226 -25.20 2.57 28.80
N TYR A 227 -26.03 3.24 29.59
CA TYR A 227 -27.50 3.26 29.46
C TYR A 227 -28.02 4.71 29.41
N CYS A 228 -29.14 4.91 28.72
CA CYS A 228 -29.81 6.19 28.64
C CYS A 228 -30.52 6.49 29.97
N GLY A 229 -30.29 7.67 30.56
CA GLY A 229 -30.97 8.08 31.79
C GLY A 229 -32.48 8.24 31.62
N SER A 230 -32.95 8.64 30.43
CA SER A 230 -34.38 8.88 30.17
C SER A 230 -35.15 7.62 29.82
N CYS A 231 -34.56 6.69 29.06
CA CYS A 231 -35.28 5.52 28.53
C CYS A 231 -34.70 4.16 28.94
N GLY A 232 -33.60 4.13 29.71
CA GLY A 232 -32.97 2.90 30.19
C GLY A 232 -32.27 2.04 29.14
N LYS A 233 -32.42 2.33 27.84
CA LYS A 233 -31.83 1.49 26.77
C LYS A 233 -30.31 1.62 26.70
N LYS A 234 -29.64 0.49 26.46
CA LYS A 234 -28.19 0.39 26.30
C LYS A 234 -27.73 1.06 25.01
N ARG A 235 -26.58 1.74 25.04
CA ARG A 235 -25.93 2.29 23.85
C ARG A 235 -25.43 1.13 22.97
N LEU A 236 -25.93 1.08 21.73
CA LEU A 236 -25.44 0.18 20.68
C LEU A 236 -24.08 0.63 20.16
#